data_AF-A0A7C3FVE9-F1
#
_entry.id   AF-A0A7C3FVE9-F1
#
_cell.length_a   1.000
_cell.length_b   1.000
_cell.length_c   1.000
_cell.angle_alpha   90.00
_cell.angle_beta   90.00
_cell.angle_gamma   90.00
#
_symmetry.space_group_name_H-M   'P 1'
#
loop_
_entity.id
_entity.type
_entity.pdbx_description
1 polymer ?
#
loop_
_entity_poly.entity_id
_entity_poly.type
_entity_poly.pdbx_seq_one_letter_code
_entity_poly.pdbx_strand_id
1 'polypeptide(L)' 'KRIGLESYGLKVVETVPIVCEPNPHNRHYLETKQKKMGHNLELPQVDRKT' A
#
# COMPACT_ATOMS: atom_id res chain seq x y z
N LYS A 1 1.44 14.44 9.41
CA LYS A 1 2.28 15.50 10.01
C LYS A 1 3.40 14.79 10.79
N ARG A 2 4.66 14.88 10.34
CA ARG A 2 5.81 14.13 10.93
C ARG A 2 6.38 14.78 12.20
N ILE A 3 6.02 16.04 12.45
CA ILE A 3 6.57 16.93 13.48
C ILE A 3 6.34 16.44 14.93
N GLY A 4 5.30 15.63 15.16
CA GLY A 4 4.94 15.21 16.52
C GLY A 4 5.91 14.21 17.17
N LEU A 5 6.69 13.45 16.40
CA LEU A 5 7.65 12.48 16.96
C LEU A 5 8.99 13.13 17.31
N GLU A 6 9.38 14.16 16.56
CA GLU A 6 10.63 14.89 16.78
C GLU A 6 10.63 15.61 18.14
N SER A 7 9.48 16.12 18.60
CA SER A 7 9.36 16.74 19.92
C SER A 7 9.55 15.77 21.10
N TYR A 8 9.40 14.46 20.86
CA TYR A 8 9.72 13.42 21.85
C TYR A 8 11.16 12.91 21.72
N GLY A 9 12.00 13.56 20.89
CA GLY A 9 13.38 13.13 20.64
C GLY A 9 13.48 11.88 19.75
N LEU A 10 12.39 11.44 19.12
CA LEU A 10 12.36 10.28 18.24
C LEU A 10 12.68 10.71 16.80
N LYS A 11 13.77 10.15 16.24
CA LYS A 11 14.17 10.38 14.85
C LYS A 11 13.65 9.26 13.95
N VAL A 12 12.93 9.62 12.89
CA VAL A 12 12.54 8.66 11.84
C VAL A 12 13.78 8.33 11.01
N VAL A 13 14.23 7.08 11.07
CA VAL A 13 15.41 6.61 10.33
C VAL A 13 15.09 6.14 8.92
N GLU A 14 13.90 5.56 8.72
CA GLU A 14 13.44 5.06 7.42
C GLU A 14 11.91 4.99 7.36
N THR A 15 11.37 4.79 6.16
CA THR A 15 9.94 4.54 5.93
C THR A 15 9.77 3.22 5.21
N VAL A 16 9.29 2.20 5.92
CA VAL A 16 8.96 0.90 5.35
C VAL A 16 7.50 0.91 4.88
N PRO A 17 7.21 0.57 3.61
CA PRO A 17 5.84 0.41 3.14
C PRO A 17 5.12 -0.72 3.89
N ILE A 18 3.91 -0.47 4.35
CA ILE A 18 3.04 -1.50 4.91
C ILE A 18 2.16 -2.03 3.77
N VAL A 19 2.48 -3.23 3.28
CA VAL A 19 1.75 -3.89 2.20
C VAL A 19 0.92 -5.03 2.79
N CYS A 20 -0.38 -5.02 2.53
CA CYS A 20 -1.29 -6.10 2.91
C CYS A 20 -1.58 -6.98 1.68
N GLU A 21 -1.73 -8.29 1.91
CA GLU A 21 -2.13 -9.21 0.85
C GLU A 21 -3.53 -8.87 0.30
N PRO A 22 -3.72 -8.91 -1.04
CA PRO A 22 -5.04 -8.74 -1.64
C PRO A 22 -5.99 -9.86 -1.23
N ASN A 23 -7.24 -9.51 -0.95
CA ASN A 23 -8.33 -10.46 -0.70
C ASN A 23 -9.46 -10.27 -1.75
N PRO A 24 -10.42 -11.20 -1.83
CA PRO A 24 -11.49 -11.12 -2.84
C PRO A 24 -12.32 -9.83 -2.80
N HIS A 25 -12.48 -9.24 -1.61
CA HIS A 25 -13.32 -8.05 -1.42
C HIS A 25 -12.60 -6.74 -1.78
N ASN A 26 -11.28 -6.65 -1.57
CA ASN A 26 -10.50 -5.43 -1.78
C ASN A 26 -9.71 -5.41 -3.11
N ARG A 27 -9.64 -6.52 -3.84
CA ARG A 27 -8.89 -6.65 -5.09
C ARG A 27 -9.20 -5.54 -6.10
N HIS A 28 -10.48 -5.27 -6.36
CA HIS A 28 -10.87 -4.25 -7.35
C HIS A 28 -10.40 -2.84 -6.96
N TYR A 29 -10.47 -2.52 -5.66
CA TYR A 29 -9.97 -1.26 -5.13
C TYR A 29 -8.45 -1.15 -5.29
N LEU A 30 -7.70 -2.21 -4.96
CA LEU A 30 -6.24 -2.25 -5.10
C LEU A 30 -5.80 -2.12 -6.57
N GLU A 31 -6.49 -2.79 -7.50
CA GLU A 31 -6.25 -2.64 -8.95
C GLU A 31 -6.45 -1.19 -9.40
N THR A 32 -7.48 -0.51 -8.88
CA THR A 32 -7.75 0.89 -9.18
C THR A 32 -6.68 1.80 -8.61
N LYS A 33 -6.23 1.56 -7.38
CA LYS A 33 -5.13 2.30 -6.75
C LYS A 33 -3.84 2.19 -7.54
N GLN A 34 -3.52 0.99 -8.03
CA GLN A 34 -2.35 0.78 -8.88
C GLN A 34 -2.48 1.52 -10.21
N LYS A 35 -3.56 1.25 -10.96
CA LYS A 35 -3.71 1.75 -12.34
C LYS A 35 -3.91 3.27 -12.42
N LYS A 36 -4.68 3.85 -11.48
CA LYS A 36 -5.10 5.26 -11.57
C LYS A 36 -4.31 6.20 -10.66
N MET A 37 -3.74 5.70 -9.57
CA MET A 37 -3.07 6.52 -8.56
C MET A 37 -1.57 6.23 -8.44
N GLY A 38 -1.00 5.47 -9.38
CA GLY A 38 0.44 5.20 -9.44
C GLY A 38 0.99 4.41 -8.24
N HIS A 39 0.14 3.67 -7.53
CA HIS A 39 0.61 2.84 -6.42
C HIS A 39 1.32 1.60 -6.96
N ASN A 40 2.51 1.28 -6.46
CA ASN A 40 3.20 0.05 -6.82
C ASN A 40 2.73 -1.10 -5.92
N LEU A 41 1.83 -1.94 -6.42
CA LEU A 41 1.26 -3.08 -5.70
C LEU A 41 1.52 -4.37 -6.48
N GLU A 42 2.12 -5.38 -5.84
CA GLU A 42 2.33 -6.71 -6.44
C GLU A 42 1.05 -7.55 -6.34
N LEU A 43 0.07 -7.24 -7.19
CA LEU A 43 -1.18 -7.99 -7.21
C LEU A 43 -0.99 -9.32 -7.95
N PRO A 44 -1.34 -10.48 -7.35
CA PRO A 44 -1.26 -11.76 -8.06
C PRO A 44 -2.19 -11.75 -9.27
N GLN A 45 -1.79 -12.38 -10.38
CA GLN A 45 -2.71 -12.51 -11.52
C GLN A 45 -3.74 -13.59 -11.19
N VAL A 46 -5.03 -13.22 -11.20
CA VAL A 46 -6.11 -14.20 -11.10
C VAL A 46 -6.62 -14.40 -12.51
N ASP A 47 -6.27 -15.54 -13.09
CA ASP A 47 -6.81 -15.97 -14.37
C ASP A 47 -8.33 -16.07 -14.25
N ARG A 48 -9.03 -15.06 -14.78
CA ARG A 48 -10.48 -15.13 -14.96
C ARG A 48 -10.72 -16.11 -16.10
N LYS A 49 -10.74 -17.41 -15.80
CA LYS A 49 -11.31 -18.39 -16.74
C LYS A 49 -12.78 -18.01 -16.97
N THR A 50 -13.10 -17.98 -18.26
CA THR A 50 -14.33 -17.60 -18.97
C THR A 50 -15.63 -17.83 -18.22
#